data_AF-A0A0K8RQW1-F1
#
_entry.id   AF-A0A0K8RQW1-F1
#
_cell.length_a   1.000
_cell.length_b   1.000
_cell.length_c   1.000
_cell.angle_alpha   90.00
_cell.angle_beta   90.00
_cell.angle_gamma   90.00
#
_symmetry.space_group_name_H-M   'P 1'
#
loop_
_entity.id
_entity.type
_entity.pdbx_description
1 polymer ?
#
loop_
_entity_poly.entity_id
_entity_poly.type
_entity_poly.pdbx_seq_one_letter_code
_entity_poly.pdbx_strand_id
1 'polypeptide(L)'
;MRFTPLQEEALVRGVMKYGTGGWKHISDEGWFDGRLSRELSDKYRNLQKYDHLSRVKERVKAKLKRGIDPMRELQDHNRSIYNTRRVCDHSARPNILPSQRVHAAAVVRDATCGGPRDSGLGDGTRDTQYV
;
A
#
# COMPACT_ATOMS: atom_id res chain seq x y z
N MET A 1 -4.49 -7.12 18.79
CA MET A 1 -4.54 -6.26 17.59
C MET A 1 -5.86 -6.41 16.86
N ARG A 2 -6.46 -5.30 16.39
CA ARG A 2 -7.74 -5.31 15.67
C ARG A 2 -7.53 -5.82 14.24
N PHE A 3 -8.46 -6.64 13.73
CA PHE A 3 -8.48 -6.99 12.31
C PHE A 3 -9.06 -5.83 11.52
N THR A 4 -8.44 -5.49 10.39
CA THR A 4 -9.00 -4.50 9.48
C THR A 4 -10.16 -5.13 8.69
N PRO A 5 -11.10 -4.33 8.15
CA PRO A 5 -12.19 -4.87 7.32
C PRO A 5 -11.68 -5.69 6.12
N LEU A 6 -10.56 -5.28 5.52
CA LEU A 6 -9.92 -5.99 4.43
C LEU A 6 -9.39 -7.37 4.87
N GLN A 7 -8.78 -7.45 6.05
CA GLN A 7 -8.36 -8.72 6.64
C GLN A 7 -9.57 -9.62 6.97
N GLU A 8 -10.68 -9.07 7.45
CA GLU A 8 -11.90 -9.87 7.71
C GLU A 8 -12.47 -10.47 6.42
N GLU A 9 -12.51 -9.69 5.34
CA GLU A 9 -12.99 -10.14 4.04
C GLU A 9 -12.08 -11.21 3.42
N ALA A 10 -10.77 -10.99 3.46
CA ALA A 10 -9.78 -11.97 3.02
C ALA A 10 -9.86 -13.27 3.84
N LEU A 11 -10.07 -13.17 5.17
CA LEU A 11 -10.23 -14.32 6.05
C LEU A 11 -11.47 -15.13 5.67
N VAL A 12 -12.61 -14.47 5.49
CA VAL A 12 -13.86 -15.15 5.10
C VAL A 12 -13.73 -15.77 3.71
N ARG A 13 -13.10 -15.07 2.75
CA ARG A 13 -12.78 -15.62 1.43
C ARG A 13 -11.90 -16.87 1.54
N GLY A 14 -10.88 -16.86 2.39
CA GLY A 14 -10.01 -18.00 2.62
C GLY A 14 -10.75 -19.20 3.20
N VAL A 15 -11.62 -18.97 4.18
CA VAL A 15 -12.47 -20.03 4.75
C VAL A 15 -13.46 -20.56 3.71
N MET A 16 -13.98 -19.73 2.81
CA MET A 16 -14.82 -20.20 1.70
C MET A 16 -14.06 -21.08 0.70
N LYS A 17 -12.76 -20.83 0.50
CA LYS A 17 -11.90 -21.56 -0.45
C LYS A 17 -11.35 -22.87 0.14
N TYR A 18 -10.88 -22.84 1.38
CA TYR A 18 -10.16 -23.94 2.03
C TYR A 18 -10.90 -24.61 3.20
N GLY A 19 -12.04 -24.06 3.59
CA GLY A 19 -12.78 -24.50 4.78
C GLY A 19 -12.15 -24.03 6.10
N THR A 20 -12.80 -24.42 7.20
CA THR A 20 -12.39 -24.07 8.58
C THR A 20 -11.25 -24.92 9.13
N GLY A 21 -10.66 -25.81 8.33
CA GLY A 21 -9.46 -26.56 8.69
C GLY A 21 -8.19 -26.01 8.01
N GLY A 22 -8.34 -25.22 6.95
CA GLY A 22 -7.26 -24.75 6.10
C GLY A 22 -6.50 -23.53 6.62
N TRP A 23 -6.44 -23.29 7.93
CA TRP A 23 -5.91 -22.05 8.51
C TRP A 23 -4.47 -21.74 8.08
N LYS A 24 -3.62 -22.76 7.98
CA LYS A 24 -2.24 -22.61 7.51
C LYS A 24 -2.21 -22.11 6.05
N HIS A 25 -2.98 -22.72 5.17
CA HIS A 25 -3.09 -22.27 3.77
C HIS A 25 -3.65 -20.85 3.65
N ILE A 26 -4.65 -20.52 4.48
CA ILE A 26 -5.22 -19.16 4.52
C ILE A 26 -4.16 -18.16 4.98
N SER A 27 -3.40 -18.49 6.02
CA SER A 27 -2.32 -17.65 6.54
C SER A 27 -1.22 -17.42 5.50
N ASP A 28 -0.76 -18.50 4.88
CA ASP A 28 0.34 -18.52 3.92
C ASP A 28 -0.03 -17.78 2.63
N GLU A 29 -1.25 -17.97 2.10
CA GLU A 29 -1.71 -17.29 0.90
C GLU A 29 -2.12 -15.84 1.19
N GLY A 30 -2.86 -15.58 2.26
CA GLY A 30 -3.45 -14.27 2.51
C GLY A 30 -2.49 -13.20 3.01
N TRP A 31 -1.25 -13.57 3.38
CA TRP A 31 -0.22 -12.65 3.87
C TRP A 31 -0.76 -11.73 4.97
N PHE A 32 -1.33 -12.28 6.05
CA PHE A 32 -2.01 -11.52 7.11
C PHE A 32 -1.08 -10.72 8.03
N ASP A 33 -0.04 -10.06 7.50
CA ASP A 33 0.91 -9.21 8.23
C ASP A 33 1.54 -9.94 9.44
N GLY A 34 1.96 -11.19 9.22
CA GLY A 34 2.61 -12.01 10.25
C GLY A 34 1.67 -12.65 11.28
N ARG A 35 0.34 -12.53 11.13
CA ARG A 35 -0.61 -13.21 12.03
C ARG A 35 -0.52 -14.72 11.93
N LEU A 36 -0.72 -15.38 13.08
CA LEU A 36 -0.68 -16.84 13.19
C LEU A 36 -2.03 -17.47 12.85
N SER A 37 -2.00 -18.71 12.35
CA SER A 37 -3.19 -19.52 12.06
C SER A 37 -4.20 -19.57 13.23
N ARG A 38 -3.71 -19.60 14.47
CA ARG A 38 -4.56 -19.58 15.68
C ARG A 38 -5.37 -18.30 15.78
N GLU A 39 -4.76 -17.15 15.49
CA GLU A 39 -5.44 -15.85 15.55
C GLU A 39 -6.53 -15.72 14.48
N LEU A 40 -6.29 -16.29 13.29
CA LEU A 40 -7.28 -16.36 12.22
C LEU A 40 -8.49 -17.19 12.63
N SER A 41 -8.24 -18.36 13.21
CA SER A 41 -9.29 -19.25 13.73
C SER A 41 -10.12 -18.57 14.84
N ASP A 42 -9.45 -17.96 15.82
CA ASP A 42 -10.12 -17.26 16.92
C ASP A 42 -10.95 -16.06 16.41
N LYS A 43 -10.42 -15.32 15.43
CA LYS A 43 -11.15 -14.22 14.79
C LYS A 43 -12.40 -14.72 14.06
N TYR A 44 -12.29 -15.81 13.30
CA TYR A 44 -13.42 -16.37 12.58
C TYR A 44 -14.52 -16.87 13.53
N ARG A 45 -14.14 -17.53 14.64
CA ARG A 45 -15.08 -17.94 15.68
C ARG A 45 -15.81 -16.74 16.31
N ASN A 46 -15.10 -15.64 16.54
CA ASN A 46 -15.72 -14.41 17.02
C ASN A 46 -16.70 -13.81 15.99
N LEU A 47 -16.38 -13.85 14.69
CA LEU A 47 -17.32 -13.41 13.65
C LEU A 47 -18.61 -14.24 13.62
N GLN A 48 -18.51 -15.55 13.88
CA GLN A 48 -19.67 -16.43 14.03
C GLN A 48 -20.50 -16.08 15.26
N LYS A 49 -19.83 -15.86 16.41
CA LYS A 49 -20.50 -15.61 17.70
C LYS A 49 -21.35 -14.34 17.71
N TYR A 50 -20.91 -13.28 17.04
CA TYR A 50 -21.58 -11.97 17.05
C TYR A 50 -22.41 -11.69 15.79
N ASP A 51 -22.76 -12.73 15.01
CA ASP A 51 -23.51 -12.65 13.75
C ASP A 51 -22.97 -11.61 12.73
N HIS A 52 -21.69 -11.28 12.84
CA HIS A 52 -21.02 -10.41 11.88
C HIS A 52 -20.61 -11.17 10.62
N LEU A 53 -20.49 -12.50 10.72
CA LEU A 53 -20.08 -13.35 9.62
C LEU A 53 -21.01 -13.21 8.40
N SER A 54 -22.32 -13.13 8.61
CA SER A 54 -23.31 -12.97 7.54
C SER A 54 -23.06 -11.70 6.72
N ARG A 55 -22.84 -10.57 7.40
CA ARG A 55 -22.52 -9.28 6.76
C ARG A 55 -21.21 -9.34 5.98
N VAL A 56 -20.15 -9.93 6.56
CA VAL A 56 -18.85 -10.04 5.88
C VAL A 56 -18.93 -10.97 4.67
N LYS A 57 -19.65 -12.10 4.76
CA LYS A 57 -19.89 -13.00 3.62
C LYS A 57 -20.57 -12.29 2.46
N GLU A 58 -21.57 -11.45 2.72
CA GLU A 58 -22.23 -10.69 1.67
C GLU A 58 -21.30 -9.66 1.00
N ARG A 59 -20.45 -8.97 1.78
CA ARG A 59 -19.41 -8.09 1.20
C ARG A 59 -18.43 -8.86 0.31
N VAL A 60 -17.97 -10.02 0.76
CA VAL A 60 -17.07 -10.89 -0.02
C VAL A 60 -17.76 -11.35 -1.31
N LYS A 61 -19.00 -11.83 -1.25
CA LYS A 61 -19.76 -12.22 -2.46
C LYS A 61 -19.93 -11.04 -3.41
N ALA A 62 -20.23 -9.84 -2.91
CA ALA A 62 -20.36 -8.64 -3.73
C ALA A 62 -19.05 -8.28 -4.44
N LYS A 63 -17.90 -8.38 -3.76
CA LYS A 63 -16.57 -8.19 -4.37
C LYS A 63 -16.27 -9.24 -5.44
N LEU A 64 -16.57 -10.50 -5.15
CA LEU A 64 -16.38 -11.59 -6.12
C LEU A 64 -17.25 -11.43 -7.37
N LYS A 65 -18.49 -10.95 -7.23
CA LYS A 65 -19.36 -10.61 -8.39
C LYS A 65 -18.76 -9.50 -9.26
N ARG A 66 -17.95 -8.60 -8.68
CA ARG A 66 -17.22 -7.56 -9.40
C ARG A 66 -15.88 -8.04 -9.98
N GLY A 67 -15.53 -9.31 -9.82
CA GLY A 67 -14.24 -9.86 -10.23
C GLY A 67 -13.08 -9.51 -9.30
N ILE A 68 -13.36 -8.96 -8.12
CA ILE A 68 -12.34 -8.57 -7.14
C ILE A 68 -12.19 -9.71 -6.13
N ASP A 69 -10.97 -10.26 -5.99
CA ASP A 69 -10.66 -11.23 -4.95
C ASP A 69 -10.10 -10.52 -3.69
N PRO A 70 -10.83 -10.53 -2.55
CA PRO A 70 -10.39 -9.87 -1.33
C PRO A 70 -9.05 -10.39 -0.78
N MET A 71 -8.72 -11.66 -1.05
CA MET A 71 -7.45 -12.23 -0.61
C MET A 71 -6.28 -11.63 -1.40
N ARG A 72 -6.48 -11.42 -2.69
CA ARG A 72 -5.48 -10.77 -3.56
C ARG A 72 -5.34 -9.28 -3.24
N GLU A 73 -6.45 -8.61 -2.99
CA GLU A 73 -6.47 -7.21 -2.55
C GLU A 73 -5.67 -7.00 -1.26
N LEU A 74 -5.77 -7.93 -0.30
CA LEU A 74 -4.96 -7.89 0.92
C LEU A 74 -3.47 -8.08 0.63
N GLN A 75 -3.10 -9.01 -0.25
CA GLN A 75 -1.71 -9.22 -0.65
C GLN A 75 -1.12 -7.96 -1.30
N ASP A 76 -1.86 -7.33 -2.22
CA ASP A 76 -1.42 -6.12 -2.92
C ASP A 76 -1.27 -4.93 -1.95
N HIS A 77 -2.19 -4.80 -0.99
CA HIS A 77 -2.10 -3.80 0.07
C HIS A 77 -0.85 -3.97 0.92
N ASN A 78 -0.57 -5.19 1.38
CA ASN A 78 0.58 -5.46 2.22
C ASN A 78 1.88 -5.29 1.43
N ARG A 79 1.93 -5.76 0.17
CA ARG A 79 3.06 -5.53 -0.73
C ARG A 79 3.36 -4.05 -0.92
N SER A 80 2.33 -3.22 -1.11
CA SER A 80 2.48 -1.76 -1.24
C SER A 80 3.09 -1.13 0.02
N ILE A 81 2.64 -1.55 1.21
CA ILE A 81 3.21 -1.08 2.50
C ILE A 81 4.68 -1.46 2.63
N TYR A 82 5.03 -2.72 2.34
CA TYR A 82 6.42 -3.18 2.40
C TYR A 82 7.32 -2.42 1.42
N ASN A 83 6.87 -2.23 0.19
CA ASN A 83 7.64 -1.49 -0.82
C ASN A 83 7.82 -0.02 -0.43
N THR A 84 6.77 0.63 0.06
CA THR A 84 6.83 2.03 0.50
C THR A 84 7.86 2.22 1.61
N ARG A 85 7.86 1.34 2.63
CA ARG A 85 8.86 1.40 3.72
C ARG A 85 10.30 1.31 3.18
N ARG A 86 10.55 0.42 2.23
CA ARG A 86 11.88 0.23 1.63
C ARG A 86 12.39 1.45 0.85
N VAL A 87 11.50 2.18 0.18
CA VAL A 87 11.84 3.38 -0.58
C VAL A 87 12.13 4.55 0.36
N CYS A 88 11.36 4.71 1.44
CA CYS A 88 11.59 5.73 2.46
C CYS A 88 12.91 5.51 3.22
N ASP A 89 13.31 4.25 3.45
CA ASP A 89 14.58 3.91 4.10
C ASP A 89 15.81 4.15 3.19
N HIS A 90 15.64 4.16 1.85
CA HIS A 90 16.72 4.50 0.90
C HIS A 90 16.94 6.00 0.73
N SER A 91 15.95 6.85 1.06
CA SER A 91 16.10 8.31 1.05
C SER A 91 16.84 8.87 2.28
N ALA A 92 17.25 8.03 3.24
CA ALA A 92 17.82 8.46 4.53
C ALA A 92 19.32 8.14 4.73
N ARG A 93 20.11 7.89 3.66
CA ARG A 93 21.58 7.87 3.78
C ARG A 93 22.24 8.64 2.62
N PRO A 94 22.91 9.78 2.87
CA PRO A 94 23.92 10.25 1.93
C PRO A 94 25.01 9.17 1.88
N ASN A 95 25.21 8.60 0.70
CA ASN A 95 26.20 7.58 0.44
C ASN A 95 27.59 8.23 0.42
N ILE A 96 28.13 8.55 1.60
CA ILE A 96 29.53 8.94 1.73
C ILE A 96 30.33 7.65 1.84
N LEU A 97 30.86 7.18 0.71
CA LEU A 97 31.84 6.12 0.66
C LEU A 97 33.14 6.61 1.34
N PRO A 98 33.63 5.95 2.40
CA PRO A 98 34.93 6.26 2.97
C PRO A 98 35.97 5.44 2.21
N SER A 99 36.64 6.05 1.23
CA SER A 99 38.05 5.81 0.90
C SER A 99 38.33 6.30 -0.53
N GLN A 100 38.90 7.49 -0.64
CA GLN A 100 40.17 7.68 -1.33
C GLN A 100 40.69 9.09 -1.00
N ARG A 101 41.50 9.14 0.05
CA ARG A 101 42.45 10.22 0.27
C ARG A 101 43.58 9.95 -0.73
N VAL A 102 43.74 10.79 -1.76
CA VAL A 102 44.99 11.50 -2.08
C VAL A 102 44.96 12.16 -3.48
N HIS A 103 45.54 13.37 -3.54
CA HIS A 103 45.99 14.16 -4.70
C HIS A 103 44.87 14.79 -5.57
N ALA A 104 44.90 16.05 -6.01
CA ALA A 104 45.76 17.19 -5.80
C ALA A 104 45.04 18.42 -6.43
N ALA A 105 45.37 19.61 -5.94
CA ALA A 105 45.46 20.89 -6.64
C ALA A 105 44.25 21.45 -7.44
N ALA A 106 43.81 22.64 -7.00
CA ALA A 106 43.36 23.79 -7.80
C ALA A 106 42.09 23.57 -8.66
N VAL A 107 41.12 24.47 -8.73
CA VAL A 107 41.23 25.87 -9.15
C VAL A 107 39.93 26.57 -8.70
N VAL A 108 40.08 27.76 -8.11
CA VAL A 108 39.02 28.75 -7.89
C VAL A 108 38.36 29.12 -9.21
N ARG A 109 37.03 29.14 -9.30
CA ARG A 109 36.31 30.08 -10.18
C ARG A 109 34.81 30.21 -9.91
N ASP A 110 34.44 31.45 -9.59
CA ASP A 110 33.13 32.10 -9.73
C ASP A 110 32.31 31.66 -10.94
N ALA A 111 30.99 31.52 -10.77
CA ALA A 111 29.97 31.96 -11.73
C ALA A 111 28.52 31.75 -11.21
N THR A 112 27.93 32.85 -10.73
CA THR A 112 26.59 33.37 -11.08
C THR A 112 25.33 32.48 -10.98
N CYS A 113 24.40 32.90 -10.12
CA CYS A 113 22.99 32.51 -10.14
C CYS A 113 22.33 32.86 -11.49
N GLY A 114 21.84 31.86 -12.22
CA GLY A 114 21.03 32.02 -13.41
C GLY A 114 19.70 31.30 -13.25
N GLY A 115 18.60 32.06 -13.16
CA GLY A 115 17.23 31.52 -13.09
C GLY A 115 16.71 31.00 -14.44
N PRO A 116 15.58 30.29 -14.46
CA PRO A 116 14.75 30.09 -15.65
C PRO A 116 13.52 31.00 -15.57
N ARG A 117 13.39 32.05 -16.40
CA ARG A 117 12.88 32.07 -17.80
C ARG A 117 11.39 31.73 -17.90
N ASP A 118 10.60 32.79 -17.80
CA ASP A 118 9.24 32.92 -18.33
C ASP A 118 9.19 32.64 -19.84
N SER A 119 8.21 31.85 -20.25
CA SER A 119 7.63 31.69 -21.59
C SER A 119 6.39 30.81 -21.41
N GLY A 120 5.14 31.15 -21.71
CA GLY A 120 4.52 32.24 -22.44
C GLY A 120 3.22 31.68 -23.06
N LEU A 121 2.20 32.53 -23.16
CA LEU A 121 1.04 32.48 -24.07
C LEU A 121 -0.23 31.72 -23.64
N GLY A 122 -1.31 32.50 -23.53
CA GLY A 122 -2.70 32.07 -23.39
C GLY A 122 -3.64 33.29 -23.35
N ASP A 123 -3.69 34.01 -24.47
CA ASP A 123 -4.56 35.15 -24.73
C ASP A 123 -6.04 34.72 -24.74
N GLY A 124 -6.92 35.49 -24.11
CA GLY A 124 -8.33 35.13 -23.90
C GLY A 124 -9.16 36.31 -23.42
N THR A 125 -9.32 37.27 -24.32
CA THR A 125 -10.12 38.50 -24.25
C THR A 125 -11.49 38.32 -23.60
N ARG A 126 -11.82 39.16 -22.61
CA ARG A 126 -13.19 39.36 -22.08
C ARG A 126 -13.47 40.86 -21.94
N ASP A 127 -13.97 41.43 -23.02
CA ASP A 127 -14.94 42.53 -23.04
C ASP A 127 -16.26 41.89 -23.54
N THR A 128 -17.49 42.25 -23.17
CA THR A 128 -18.06 43.56 -22.84
C THR A 128 -19.42 43.37 -22.13
N GLN A 129 -19.77 44.38 -21.32
CA GLN A 129 -21.07 44.90 -20.84
C GLN A 129 -22.44 44.25 -21.17
N TYR A 130 -23.28 44.27 -20.12
CA TYR A 130 -24.68 44.75 -20.05
C TYR A 130 -25.61 44.60 -21.27
N VAL A 131 -26.72 43.88 -21.06
CA VAL A 131 -28.10 44.44 -21.10
C VAL A 131 -28.93 43.75 -20.02
#